data_AF-A0A2W4L841-F1
#
_entry.id   AF-A0A2W4L841-F1
#
_cell.length_a   1.000
_cell.length_b   1.000
_cell.length_c   1.000
_cell.angle_alpha   90.00
_cell.angle_beta   90.00
_cell.angle_gamma   90.00
#
_symmetry.space_group_name_H-M   'P 1'
#
loop_
_entity.id
_entity.type
_entity.pdbx_description
1 polymer ?
#
loop_
_entity_poly.entity_id
_entity_poly.type
_entity_poly.pdbx_seq_one_letter_code
_entity_poly.pdbx_strand_id
1 'polypeptide(L)'
;MWLHDPPNAQPIGSVMASGVTIPGVGGTWDVWVGPNGNRPCISYVSKQTIPSLTFDLNLFIQDAVNNRPNTIQASWYLTNVFAGFEIWSGGVGLRTDDFYAIVN
;
A
#
# COMPACT_ATOMS: atom_id res chain seq x y z
N MET A 1 -0.39 -0.73 -1.48
CA MET A 1 -1.31 0.09 -0.65
C MET A 1 -2.70 -0.47 -0.82
N TRP A 2 -3.49 -0.54 0.24
CA TRP A 2 -4.85 -1.02 0.22
C TRP A 2 -5.78 0.18 0.42
N LEU A 3 -6.48 0.57 -0.64
CA LEU A 3 -7.45 1.69 -0.60
C LEU A 3 -8.79 1.29 0.01
N HIS A 4 -9.02 -0.02 0.14
CA HIS A 4 -10.17 -0.63 0.79
C HIS A 4 -9.66 -1.82 1.61
N ASP A 5 -10.16 -1.95 2.83
CA ASP A 5 -9.90 -3.09 3.71
C ASP A 5 -11.10 -4.05 3.65
N PRO A 6 -11.00 -5.18 2.92
CA PRO A 6 -12.11 -6.10 2.75
C PRO A 6 -12.38 -6.92 4.03
N PRO A 7 -13.63 -7.32 4.29
CA PRO A 7 -13.93 -8.18 5.41
C PRO A 7 -13.29 -9.57 5.23
N ASN A 8 -12.74 -10.13 6.31
CA ASN A 8 -12.17 -11.48 6.39
C ASN A 8 -10.89 -11.74 5.56
N ALA A 9 -10.24 -10.69 5.07
CA ALA A 9 -8.85 -10.78 4.61
C ALA A 9 -8.01 -9.73 5.35
N GLN A 10 -6.70 -9.87 5.27
CA GLN A 10 -5.76 -8.94 5.87
C GLN A 10 -4.44 -8.94 5.08
N PRO A 11 -3.62 -7.89 5.23
CA PRO A 11 -2.27 -7.91 4.67
C PRO A 11 -1.38 -8.99 5.30
N ILE A 12 -0.30 -9.32 4.60
CA ILE A 12 0.78 -10.14 5.13
C ILE A 12 1.39 -9.46 6.37
N GLY A 13 1.59 -10.26 7.42
CA GLY A 13 2.31 -9.84 8.62
C GLY A 13 1.42 -9.31 9.74
N SER A 14 1.92 -8.32 10.47
CA SER A 14 1.23 -7.67 11.58
C SER A 14 1.32 -6.14 11.47
N VAL A 15 0.41 -5.44 12.16
CA VAL A 15 0.45 -3.98 12.27
C VAL A 15 1.75 -3.56 12.95
N MET A 16 2.57 -2.79 12.25
CA MET A 16 3.78 -2.15 12.77
C MET A 16 3.50 -0.74 13.29
N ALA A 17 2.60 0.00 12.64
CA ALA A 17 2.19 1.34 13.04
C ALA A 17 0.71 1.56 12.67
N SER A 18 -0.02 2.35 13.48
CA SER A 18 -1.43 2.64 13.23
C SER A 18 -1.67 4.14 13.14
N GLY A 19 -2.61 4.55 12.28
CA GLY A 19 -3.00 5.96 12.12
C GLY A 19 -1.90 6.85 11.53
N VAL A 20 -1.00 6.28 10.73
CA VAL A 20 0.07 7.03 10.06
C VAL A 20 -0.53 7.97 9.03
N THR A 21 -0.07 9.22 9.02
CA THR A 21 -0.35 10.17 7.94
C THR A 21 0.87 10.27 7.03
N ILE A 22 0.64 10.32 5.72
CA ILE A 22 1.69 10.59 4.73
C ILE A 22 1.47 12.02 4.22
N PRO A 23 2.35 12.98 4.53
CA PRO A 23 2.17 14.36 4.11
C PRO A 23 1.98 14.47 2.59
N GLY A 24 0.92 15.16 2.16
CA GLY A 24 0.58 15.30 0.73
C GLY A 24 -0.28 14.17 0.16
N VAL A 25 -0.65 13.17 0.98
CA VAL A 25 -1.57 12.09 0.58
C VAL A 25 -2.78 12.09 1.51
N GLY A 26 -3.98 12.05 0.93
CA GLY A 26 -5.22 11.92 1.69
C GLY A 26 -5.33 10.57 2.40
N GLY A 27 -5.85 10.58 3.63
CA GLY A 27 -6.14 9.37 4.42
C GLY A 27 -5.25 9.19 5.64
N THR A 28 -5.61 8.20 6.45
CA THR A 28 -4.80 7.68 7.55
C THR A 28 -4.61 6.19 7.34
N TRP A 29 -3.42 5.68 7.65
CA TRP A 29 -2.98 4.37 7.21
C TRP A 29 -2.51 3.53 8.39
N ASP A 30 -3.00 2.29 8.46
CA ASP A 30 -2.40 1.25 9.28
C ASP A 30 -1.33 0.56 8.44
N VAL A 31 -0.09 0.54 8.94
CA VAL A 31 1.08 0.01 8.24
C VAL A 31 1.36 -1.39 8.75
N TRP A 32 1.23 -2.37 7.87
CA TRP A 32 1.50 -3.78 8.11
C TRP A 32 2.83 -4.17 7.51
N VAL A 33 3.60 -4.97 8.24
CA VAL A 33 4.88 -5.52 7.78
C VAL A 33 4.96 -6.99 8.09
N GLY A 34 5.42 -7.78 7.13
CA GLY A 34 5.70 -9.19 7.32
C GLY A 34 6.54 -9.80 6.20
N PRO A 35 7.02 -11.04 6.36
CA PRO A 35 7.75 -11.75 5.32
C PRO A 35 6.79 -12.32 4.25
N ASN A 36 7.12 -12.11 2.98
CA ASN A 36 6.57 -12.84 1.85
C ASN A 36 7.69 -13.66 1.20
N GLY A 37 7.83 -14.92 1.64
CA GLY A 37 9.05 -15.69 1.42
C GLY A 37 10.27 -14.99 2.04
N ASN A 38 11.34 -14.82 1.27
CA ASN A 38 12.57 -14.15 1.72
C ASN A 38 12.55 -12.62 1.52
N ARG A 39 11.42 -12.03 1.14
CA ARG A 39 11.29 -10.59 0.87
C ARG A 39 10.36 -9.94 1.90
N PRO A 40 10.66 -8.71 2.37
CA PRO A 40 9.71 -7.97 3.19
C PRO A 40 8.51 -7.54 2.34
N CYS A 41 7.32 -7.60 2.92
CA CYS A 41 6.09 -7.03 2.39
C CYS A 41 5.63 -5.91 3.32
N ILE A 42 5.38 -4.73 2.75
CA ILE A 42 4.86 -3.56 3.47
C ILE A 42 3.52 -3.22 2.85
N SER A 43 2.48 -3.14 3.67
CA SER A 43 1.15 -2.73 3.24
C SER A 43 0.67 -1.53 4.03
N TYR A 44 0.33 -0.45 3.33
CA TYR A 44 -0.37 0.70 3.89
C TYR A 44 -1.85 0.50 3.65
N VAL A 45 -2.63 0.25 4.71
CA VAL A 45 -4.07 0.01 4.66
C VAL A 45 -4.81 1.26 5.10
N SER A 46 -5.64 1.82 4.23
CA SER A 46 -6.43 3.00 4.59
C SER A 46 -7.48 2.64 5.64
N LYS A 47 -7.60 3.47 6.69
CA LYS A 47 -8.63 3.30 7.73
C LYS A 47 -10.05 3.62 7.24
N GLN A 48 -10.18 4.23 6.07
CA GLN A 48 -11.45 4.51 5.39
C GLN A 48 -11.36 4.09 3.92
N THR A 49 -12.47 3.67 3.32
CA THR A 49 -12.46 3.31 1.90
C THR A 49 -12.23 4.55 1.04
N ILE A 50 -11.22 4.48 0.17
CA ILE A 50 -10.85 5.54 -0.77
C ILE A 50 -11.19 5.06 -2.20
N PRO A 51 -12.21 5.64 -2.86
CA PRO A 51 -12.63 5.17 -4.19
C PRO A 51 -11.69 5.62 -5.32
N SER A 52 -10.95 6.72 -5.13
CA SER A 52 -9.93 7.21 -6.05
C SER A 52 -8.87 8.01 -5.30
N LEU A 53 -7.61 7.96 -5.76
CA LEU A 53 -6.51 8.66 -5.14
C LEU A 53 -5.48 9.08 -6.18
N THR A 54 -5.16 10.37 -6.22
CA THR A 54 -4.02 10.93 -6.95
C THR A 54 -2.97 11.35 -5.94
N PHE A 55 -1.75 10.80 -6.05
CA PHE A 55 -0.69 11.03 -5.08
C PHE A 55 0.68 10.75 -5.68
N ASP A 56 1.72 11.26 -5.02
CA ASP A 56 3.10 10.88 -5.31
C ASP A 56 3.45 9.59 -4.54
N LEU A 57 3.64 8.49 -5.28
CA LEU A 57 4.02 7.19 -4.72
C LEU A 57 5.37 7.25 -3.98
N ASN A 58 6.27 8.15 -4.37
CA ASN A 58 7.56 8.30 -3.75
C ASN A 58 7.44 8.70 -2.26
N LEU A 59 6.36 9.35 -1.84
CA LEU A 59 6.12 9.69 -0.43
C LEU A 59 5.94 8.45 0.45
N PHE A 60 5.27 7.41 -0.05
CA PHE A 60 5.17 6.13 0.65
C PHE A 60 6.48 5.36 0.64
N ILE A 61 7.22 5.41 -0.48
CA ILE A 61 8.55 4.78 -0.58
C ILE A 61 9.50 5.41 0.44
N GLN A 62 9.50 6.73 0.57
CA GLN A 62 10.31 7.44 1.56
C GLN A 62 9.89 7.10 3.00
N ASP A 63 8.59 7.02 3.29
CA ASP A 63 8.15 6.54 4.61
C ASP A 63 8.63 5.11 4.90
N ALA A 64 8.53 4.22 3.91
CA ALA A 64 9.00 2.85 4.02
C ALA A 64 10.51 2.78 4.32
N VAL A 65 11.33 3.51 3.58
CA VAL A 65 12.78 3.58 3.78
C VAL A 65 13.15 4.18 5.14
N ASN A 66 12.52 5.29 5.51
CA ASN A 66 12.95 6.08 6.66
C ASN A 66 12.38 5.58 8.00
N ASN A 67 11.17 5.02 7.99
CA ASN A 67 10.39 4.74 9.20
C ASN A 67 10.04 3.26 9.39
N ARG A 68 10.34 2.39 8.42
CA ARG A 68 10.02 0.94 8.48
C ARG A 68 11.32 0.12 8.44
N PRO A 69 12.02 -0.01 9.58
CA PRO A 69 13.32 -0.66 9.62
C PRO A 69 13.25 -2.13 9.18
N ASN A 70 14.35 -2.65 8.63
CA ASN A 70 14.48 -4.03 8.13
C ASN A 70 13.52 -4.39 6.98
N THR A 71 13.10 -3.41 6.18
CA THR A 71 12.24 -3.62 5.02
C THR A 71 12.97 -3.30 3.71
N ILE A 72 12.74 -2.14 3.11
CA ILE A 72 13.36 -1.69 1.85
C ILE A 72 14.47 -0.66 2.12
N GLN A 73 15.32 -0.41 1.11
CA GLN A 73 16.43 0.52 1.20
C GLN A 73 16.41 1.50 0.02
N ALA A 74 16.88 2.74 0.23
CA ALA A 74 16.91 3.79 -0.79
C ALA A 74 17.72 3.44 -2.05
N SER A 75 18.65 2.49 -1.95
CA SER A 75 19.49 2.03 -3.06
C SER A 75 18.80 1.03 -4.00
N TRP A 76 17.57 0.61 -3.69
CA TRP A 76 16.83 -0.36 -4.49
C TRP A 76 16.13 0.33 -5.67
N TYR A 77 15.79 -0.46 -6.69
CA TYR A 77 15.10 0.02 -7.89
C TYR A 77 13.59 -0.23 -7.79
N LEU A 78 12.79 0.77 -8.20
CA LEU A 78 11.37 0.57 -8.49
C LEU A 78 11.25 -0.19 -9.81
N THR A 79 10.60 -1.35 -9.79
CA THR A 79 10.51 -2.22 -10.99
C THR A 79 9.14 -2.20 -11.63
N ASN A 80 8.07 -2.04 -10.84
CA ASN A 80 6.69 -2.14 -11.30
C ASN A 80 5.79 -1.21 -10.48
N VAL A 81 4.79 -0.64 -11.13
CA VAL A 81 3.66 0.05 -10.48
C VAL A 81 2.39 -0.55 -11.05
N PHE A 82 1.53 -1.10 -10.20
CA PHE A 82 0.27 -1.73 -10.59
C PHE A 82 -0.84 -1.35 -9.63
N ALA A 83 -2.08 -1.38 -10.13
CA ALA A 83 -3.30 -1.22 -9.35
C ALA A 83 -4.30 -2.30 -9.77
N GLY A 84 -5.11 -2.77 -8.82
CA GLY A 84 -6.08 -3.84 -9.06
C GLY A 84 -6.71 -4.33 -7.77
N PHE A 85 -7.20 -5.56 -7.80
CA PHE A 85 -7.92 -6.19 -6.69
C PHE A 85 -7.29 -7.55 -6.35
N GLU A 86 -7.18 -7.85 -5.06
CA GLU A 86 -6.99 -9.20 -4.56
C GLU A 86 -8.37 -9.70 -4.09
N ILE A 87 -8.88 -10.77 -4.71
CA ILE A 87 -10.27 -11.21 -4.53
C ILE A 87 -10.27 -12.61 -3.91
N TRP A 88 -10.83 -12.74 -2.71
CA TRP A 88 -11.02 -14.03 -2.03
C TRP A 88 -12.41 -14.62 -2.22
N SER A 89 -13.44 -13.78 -2.39
CA SER A 89 -14.81 -14.20 -2.66
C SER A 89 -15.61 -13.05 -3.30
N GLY A 90 -16.52 -13.37 -4.22
CA GLY A 90 -17.32 -12.39 -4.94
C GLY A 90 -16.53 -11.64 -6.02
N GLY A 91 -16.64 -10.31 -6.05
CA GLY A 91 -15.86 -9.43 -6.92
C GLY A 91 -16.45 -9.12 -8.30
N VAL A 92 -17.61 -9.70 -8.65
CA VAL A 92 -18.32 -9.35 -9.90
C VAL A 92 -18.65 -7.86 -9.90
N GLY A 93 -18.23 -7.16 -10.96
CA GLY A 93 -18.47 -5.73 -11.13
C GLY A 93 -17.38 -4.81 -10.57
N LEU A 94 -16.38 -5.35 -9.85
CA LEU A 94 -15.17 -4.59 -9.52
C LEU A 94 -14.45 -4.22 -10.81
N ARG A 95 -13.98 -2.97 -10.87
CA ARG A 95 -13.26 -2.43 -12.02
C ARG A 95 -12.34 -1.31 -11.60
N THR A 96 -11.21 -1.22 -12.28
CA THR A 96 -10.34 -0.05 -12.26
C THR A 96 -10.77 0.82 -13.44
N ASP A 97 -11.46 1.92 -13.16
CA ASP A 97 -12.00 2.81 -14.20
C ASP A 97 -10.89 3.63 -14.88
N ASP A 98 -9.84 4.00 -14.13
CA ASP A 98 -8.68 4.73 -14.64
C ASP A 98 -7.43 4.37 -13.82
N PHE A 99 -6.27 4.39 -14.47
CA PHE A 99 -4.96 4.21 -13.85
C PHE A 99 -3.86 4.84 -14.70
N TYR A 100 -3.04 5.68 -14.08
CA TYR A 100 -1.81 6.17 -14.68
C TYR A 100 -0.69 6.19 -13.65
N ALA A 101 0.54 6.04 -14.14
CA ALA A 101 1.75 6.18 -13.35
C ALA A 101 2.83 6.85 -14.20
N ILE A 102 3.53 7.81 -13.61
CA ILE A 102 4.66 8.50 -14.22
C ILE A 102 5.82 8.41 -13.23
N VAL A 103 6.98 7.97 -13.72
CA VAL A 103 8.24 7.93 -12.98
C VAL A 103 9.18 8.91 -13.68
N ASN A 104 9.54 10.00 -13.00
CA ASN A 104 10.37 11.09 -13.53
C ASN A 104 11.84 10.91 -13.20
#